data_AF-A0A968J8J0-F1
#
_entry.id   AF-A0A968J8J0-F1
#
_cell.length_a   1.000
_cell.length_b   1.000
_cell.length_c   1.000
_cell.angle_alpha   90.00
_cell.angle_beta   90.00
_cell.angle_gamma   90.00
#
_symmetry.space_group_name_H-M   'P 1'
#
loop_
_entity.id
_entity.type
_entity.pdbx_description
1 polymer ?
#
loop_
_entity_poly.entity_id
_entity_poly.type
_entity_poly.pdbx_seq_one_letter_code
_entity_poly.pdbx_strand_id
1 'polypeptide(L)'
;MKTKAQLKKVLFFNWKDIKHPQAGGAEIITHQLAKRLVIDGHTVTLITAKYNNSLDREYIDGVEVIRVGKNRFFHYSAARKILPQKSQKSI
;
A
#
# COMPACT_ATOMS: atom_id res chain seq x y z
N MET A 1 -28.25 -15.28 0.43
CA MET A 1 -28.13 -13.82 0.22
C MET A 1 -26.66 -13.49 0.02
N LYS A 2 -26.23 -13.05 -1.17
CA LYS A 2 -24.88 -12.49 -1.34
C LYS A 2 -24.92 -11.04 -0.85
N THR A 3 -24.26 -10.74 0.26
CA THR A 3 -24.04 -9.38 0.75
C THR A 3 -23.41 -8.57 -0.38
N LYS A 4 -23.92 -7.36 -0.67
CA LYS A 4 -23.23 -6.44 -1.59
C LYS A 4 -21.82 -6.18 -1.04
N ALA A 5 -20.80 -6.76 -1.67
CA ALA A 5 -19.41 -6.51 -1.29
C ALA A 5 -19.13 -5.02 -1.52
N GLN A 6 -18.81 -4.30 -0.45
CA GLN A 6 -18.53 -2.88 -0.54
C GLN A 6 -17.08 -2.71 -1.00
N LEU A 7 -16.87 -2.16 -2.20
CA LEU A 7 -15.53 -1.82 -2.68
C LEU A 7 -14.92 -0.74 -1.77
N LYS A 8 -13.64 -0.90 -1.44
CA LYS A 8 -12.92 -0.06 -0.47
C LYS A 8 -11.57 0.33 -1.04
N LYS A 9 -11.06 1.45 -0.54
CA LYS A 9 -9.67 1.86 -0.69
C LYS A 9 -8.93 1.47 0.59
N VAL A 10 -7.93 0.62 0.47
CA VAL A 10 -7.14 0.10 1.59
C VAL A 10 -5.71 0.61 1.44
N LEU A 11 -5.17 1.14 2.54
CA LEU A 11 -3.80 1.63 2.58
C LEU A 11 -2.99 0.78 3.56
N PHE A 12 -1.91 0.18 3.06
CA PHE A 12 -0.92 -0.50 3.86
C PHE A 12 0.28 0.42 4.10
N PHE A 13 0.78 0.40 5.33
CA PHE A 13 2.08 0.95 5.69
C PHE A 13 3.00 -0.21 6.06
N ASN A 14 4.06 -0.39 5.29
CA ASN A 14 5.11 -1.31 5.66
C ASN A 14 6.47 -0.72 5.29
N TRP A 15 7.48 -0.95 6.13
CA TRP A 15 8.81 -0.41 5.86
C TRP A 15 9.44 -1.00 4.58
N LYS A 16 9.11 -2.25 4.25
CA LYS A 16 9.58 -2.93 3.04
C LYS A 16 8.40 -3.40 2.19
N ASP A 17 8.58 -3.43 0.87
CA ASP A 17 7.71 -4.14 -0.04
C ASP A 17 8.31 -5.47 -0.47
N ILE A 18 7.57 -6.23 -1.27
CA ILE A 18 7.97 -7.57 -1.72
C ILE A 18 9.24 -7.57 -2.59
N LYS A 19 9.58 -6.44 -3.23
CA LYS A 19 10.80 -6.30 -4.04
C LYS A 19 12.00 -5.76 -3.25
N HIS A 20 11.84 -5.41 -1.98
CA HIS A 20 12.95 -4.91 -1.17
C HIS A 20 14.04 -5.99 -1.03
N PRO A 21 15.34 -5.66 -1.18
CA PRO A 21 16.42 -6.66 -1.09
C PRO A 21 16.49 -7.43 0.22
N GLN A 22 15.91 -6.85 1.28
CA GLN A 22 15.81 -7.44 2.63
C GLN A 22 14.38 -7.90 2.98
N ALA A 23 13.52 -8.11 1.98
CA ALA A 23 12.17 -8.65 2.18
C ALA A 23 12.26 -10.08 2.76
N GLY A 24 11.38 -10.38 3.72
CA GLY A 24 11.27 -11.68 4.36
C GLY A 24 9.81 -12.11 4.49
N GLY A 25 9.55 -13.07 5.39
CA GLY A 25 8.22 -13.67 5.54
C GLY A 25 7.08 -12.67 5.80
N ALA A 26 7.35 -11.60 6.56
CA ALA A 26 6.37 -10.56 6.83
C ALA A 26 5.92 -9.82 5.55
N GLU A 27 6.85 -9.52 4.65
CA GLU A 27 6.53 -8.87 3.37
C GLU A 27 5.74 -9.80 2.45
N ILE A 28 6.05 -11.11 2.46
CA ILE A 28 5.31 -12.11 1.68
C ILE A 28 3.85 -12.17 2.12
N ILE A 29 3.61 -12.30 3.44
CA ILE A 29 2.25 -12.37 4.00
C ILE A 29 1.49 -11.07 3.71
N THR A 30 2.14 -9.93 3.92
CA THR A 30 1.53 -8.60 3.65
C THR A 30 1.13 -8.47 2.19
N HIS A 31 2.00 -8.87 1.27
CA HIS A 31 1.73 -8.81 -0.16
C HIS A 31 0.64 -9.79 -0.60
N GLN A 32 0.62 -11.01 -0.06
CA GLN A 32 -0.45 -11.98 -0.34
C GLN A 32 -1.83 -11.47 0.13
N LEU A 33 -1.90 -10.87 1.31
CA LEU A 33 -3.13 -10.27 1.82
C LEU A 33 -3.58 -9.10 0.93
N ALA A 34 -2.66 -8.21 0.57
CA ALA A 34 -2.94 -7.08 -0.33
C ALA A 34 -3.44 -7.56 -1.70
N LYS A 35 -2.79 -8.57 -2.29
CA LYS A 35 -3.20 -9.19 -3.55
C LYS A 35 -4.59 -9.80 -3.46
N ARG A 36 -4.93 -10.47 -2.35
CA ARG A 36 -6.27 -11.04 -2.15
C ARG A 36 -7.33 -9.96 -2.12
N LEU A 37 -7.08 -8.85 -1.42
CA LEU A 37 -7.99 -7.70 -1.39
C LEU A 37 -8.20 -7.10 -2.79
N VAL A 38 -7.16 -7.03 -3.61
CA VAL A 38 -7.29 -6.61 -5.02
C VAL A 38 -8.17 -7.57 -5.82
N ILE A 39 -7.98 -8.89 -5.66
CA ILE A 39 -8.81 -9.91 -6.31
C ILE A 39 -10.28 -9.79 -5.90
N ASP A 40 -10.54 -9.45 -4.63
CA ASP A 40 -11.89 -9.21 -4.12
C ASP A 40 -12.47 -7.84 -4.59
N GLY A 41 -11.73 -7.10 -5.42
CA GLY A 41 -12.14 -5.85 -6.09
C GLY A 41 -11.74 -4.57 -5.37
N HIS A 42 -11.02 -4.64 -4.25
CA HIS A 42 -10.59 -3.46 -3.52
C HIS A 42 -9.42 -2.76 -4.21
N THR A 43 -9.34 -1.44 -4.06
CA THR A 43 -8.15 -0.68 -4.45
C THR A 43 -7.17 -0.70 -3.29
N VAL A 44 -5.96 -1.23 -3.50
CA VAL A 44 -4.95 -1.33 -2.45
C VAL A 44 -3.71 -0.54 -2.83
N THR A 45 -3.26 0.31 -1.91
CA THR A 45 -1.99 1.03 -2.01
C THR A 45 -1.10 0.61 -0.85
N LEU A 46 0.19 0.39 -1.11
CA LEU A 46 1.23 0.14 -0.12
C LEU A 46 2.21 1.31 -0.15
N ILE A 47 2.35 2.02 0.97
CA ILE A 47 3.40 3.02 1.15
C ILE A 47 4.56 2.38 1.89
N THR A 48 5.76 2.51 1.31
CA THR A 48 6.98 1.90 1.84
C THR A 48 8.20 2.81 1.68
N ALA A 49 9.35 2.41 2.24
CA ALA A 49 10.60 3.15 2.07
C ALA A 49 11.25 2.86 0.71
N LYS A 50 11.91 3.87 0.15
CA LYS A 50 12.74 3.75 -1.07
C LYS A 50 14.05 3.03 -0.74
N TYR A 51 14.47 2.15 -1.64
CA TYR A 51 15.77 1.48 -1.61
C TYR A 51 16.55 1.75 -2.90
N ASN A 52 17.81 1.33 -2.96
CA ASN A 52 18.65 1.59 -4.12
C ASN A 52 18.01 0.99 -5.39
N ASN A 53 17.94 1.79 -6.44
CA ASN A 53 17.38 1.45 -7.75
C ASN A 53 15.87 1.11 -7.77
N SER A 54 15.14 1.36 -6.68
CA SER A 54 13.69 1.13 -6.67
C SER A 54 12.94 2.25 -7.39
N LEU A 55 11.90 1.88 -8.15
CA LEU A 55 10.95 2.85 -8.70
C LEU A 55 10.16 3.55 -7.59
N ASP A 56 9.85 4.83 -7.77
CA ASP A 56 9.05 5.61 -6.81
C ASP A 56 7.60 5.15 -6.74
N ARG A 57 7.05 4.68 -7.87
CA ARG A 57 5.72 4.10 -7.95
C ARG A 57 5.76 2.90 -8.88
N GLU A 58 5.08 1.83 -8.49
CA GLU A 58 5.00 0.60 -9.26
C GLU A 58 3.72 -0.16 -8.91
N TYR A 59 3.13 -0.85 -9.88
CA TYR A 59 2.05 -1.81 -9.61
C TYR A 59 2.62 -3.23 -9.56
N ILE A 60 2.35 -3.94 -8.46
CA ILE A 60 2.79 -5.32 -8.27
C ILE A 60 1.56 -6.15 -7.92
N ASP A 61 1.18 -7.10 -8.77
CA ASP A 61 -0.03 -7.91 -8.60
C ASP A 61 -1.32 -7.07 -8.41
N GLY A 62 -1.39 -5.90 -9.05
CA GLY A 62 -2.50 -4.96 -8.93
C GLY A 62 -2.50 -4.11 -7.64
N VAL A 63 -1.53 -4.31 -6.74
CA VAL A 63 -1.27 -3.43 -5.59
C VAL A 63 -0.42 -2.26 -6.05
N GLU A 64 -0.85 -1.03 -5.76
CA GLU A 64 -0.06 0.16 -6.01
C GLU A 64 1.00 0.35 -4.92
N VAL A 65 2.27 0.18 -5.26
CA VAL A 65 3.39 0.40 -4.33
C VAL A 65 3.98 1.79 -4.56
N ILE A 66 4.01 2.60 -3.50
CA ILE A 66 4.58 3.95 -3.50
C ILE A 66 5.74 3.97 -2.51
N ARG A 67 6.95 4.22 -3.03
CA ARG A 67 8.20 4.20 -2.26
C ARG A 67 8.65 5.63 -2.01
N VAL A 68 8.75 6.02 -0.74
CA VAL A 68 9.00 7.41 -0.32
C VAL A 68 10.03 7.48 0.80
N GLY A 69 11.01 8.37 0.62
CA GLY A 69 12.11 8.57 1.58
C GLY A 69 13.03 7.34 1.71
N LYS A 70 14.21 7.52 2.31
CA LYS A 70 15.16 6.41 2.59
C LYS A 70 15.13 5.95 4.04
N ASN A 71 14.38 6.65 4.90
CA ASN A 71 14.36 6.42 6.34
C ASN A 71 13.12 5.61 6.75
N ARG A 72 13.32 4.66 7.67
CA ARG A 72 12.31 3.73 8.20
C ARG A 72 11.17 4.41 8.95
N PHE A 73 11.30 5.70 9.27
CA PHE A 73 10.24 6.46 9.94
C PHE A 73 9.49 7.42 8.99
N PHE A 74 10.00 7.62 7.77
CA PHE A 74 9.51 8.67 6.88
C PHE A 74 8.24 8.30 6.11
N HIS A 75 7.90 7.01 6.02
CA HIS A 75 6.67 6.58 5.34
C HIS A 75 5.40 6.96 6.11
N TYR A 76 5.46 7.09 7.45
CA TYR A 76 4.32 7.54 8.25
C TYR A 76 3.94 9.01 7.99
N SER A 77 4.93 9.89 7.74
CA SER A 77 4.64 11.30 7.43
C SER A 77 4.16 11.50 5.98
N ALA A 78 4.57 10.61 5.07
CA ALA A 78 4.16 10.63 3.67
C ALA A 78 2.69 10.21 3.46
N ALA A 79 2.13 9.42 4.39
CA ALA A 79 0.71 9.05 4.46
C ALA A 79 -0.23 10.23 4.17
N ARG A 80 0.01 11.35 4.85
CA ARG A 80 -0.82 12.56 4.82
C ARG A 80 -0.80 13.30 3.49
N LYS A 81 0.25 13.09 2.68
CA LYS A 81 0.39 13.71 1.35
C LYS A 81 -0.22 12.86 0.24
N ILE A 82 -0.28 11.55 0.45
CA ILE A 82 -0.72 10.58 -0.56
C ILE A 82 -2.21 10.23 -0.38
N LEU A 83 -2.71 10.21 0.85
CA LEU A 83 -4.13 10.00 1.09
C LEU A 83 -4.94 11.20 0.60
N PRO A 84 -5.95 11.01 -0.27
CA PRO A 84 -6.92 12.06 -0.51
C PRO A 84 -7.57 12.40 0.84
N GLN A 85 -7.47 13.67 1.23
CA GLN A 85 -8.17 14.18 2.39
C GLN A 85 -9.64 13.79 2.25
N LYS A 86 -10.24 13.25 3.31
CA LYS A 86 -11.70 13.08 3.34
C LYS A 86 -12.28 14.45 3.05
N SER A 87 -12.97 14.61 1.91
CA SER A 87 -13.91 15.70 1.74
C SER A 87 -14.88 15.60 2.93
N GLN A 88 -14.77 16.54 3.86
CA GLN A 88 -15.70 16.69 4.97
C GLN A 88 -17.10 16.60 4.35
N LYS A 89 -17.87 15.55 4.67
CA LYS A 89 -19.28 15.54 4.31
C LYS A 89 -19.89 16.68 5.10
N SER A 90 -20.22 17.78 4.41
CA SER A 90 -21.12 18.81 4.90
C SER A 90 -22.41 18.10 5.29
N ILE A 91 -22.70 18.09 6.59
CA ILE A 91 -24.05 17.90 7.13
C ILE A 91 -24.55 19.31 7.42
#